data_AF-A0A1S3X7B5-F1
#
_entry.id   AF-A0A1S3X7B5-F1
#
_cell.length_a   1.000
_cell.length_b   1.000
_cell.length_c   1.000
_cell.angle_alpha   90.00
_cell.angle_beta   90.00
_cell.angle_gamma   90.00
#
_symmetry.space_group_name_H-M   'P 1'
#
loop_
_entity.id
_entity.type
_entity.pdbx_description
1 polymer ?
#
loop_
_entity_poly.entity_id
_entity_poly.type
_entity_poly.pdbx_seq_one_letter_code
_entity_poly.pdbx_strand_id
1 'polypeptide(L)'
;MEAVKCIIEDLNNDHLSILVDESCDVSCKEQMAIVLRYVDRRGSVMERFIGIVHVRETTALSLKNGIIGLLAQHSLSPSSIRVQCYDGTSNMQGDINGLKILMQKESKGAHSIHCFVHQLQLTFVAVSKRCDEVQELLLVVSDILNMMGSSFKRRDELRESQAEEIEEALRKGELEIGRGLNQELGLARAGDTRWGSHFKSFNNFILMFDPIIDVLDAIVVNARFEEKCKAKGYLKHV
;
A
#
# COMPACT_ATOMS: atom_id res chain seq x y z
N MET A 1 -8.20 -21.44 -14.08
CA MET A 1 -7.77 -21.71 -15.46
C MET A 1 -8.88 -21.42 -16.49
N GLU A 2 -10.17 -21.47 -16.13
CA GLU A 2 -11.28 -20.99 -17.00
C GLU A 2 -11.41 -19.47 -17.05
N ALA A 3 -11.30 -18.77 -15.92
CA ALA A 3 -11.51 -17.32 -15.88
C ALA A 3 -10.57 -16.53 -16.81
N VAL A 4 -9.28 -16.88 -16.84
CA VAL A 4 -8.29 -16.23 -17.72
C VAL A 4 -8.56 -16.53 -19.20
N LYS A 5 -9.08 -17.73 -19.54
CA LYS A 5 -9.50 -18.04 -20.91
C LYS A 5 -10.65 -17.14 -21.35
N CYS A 6 -11.67 -16.96 -20.49
CA CYS A 6 -12.77 -16.03 -20.79
C CYS A 6 -12.28 -14.59 -20.99
N ILE A 7 -11.29 -14.14 -20.20
CA ILE A 7 -10.66 -12.83 -20.37
C ILE A 7 -9.97 -12.70 -21.74
N ILE A 8 -9.23 -13.73 -22.17
CA ILE A 8 -8.53 -13.73 -23.47
C ILE A 8 -9.53 -13.77 -24.64
N GLU A 9 -10.60 -14.56 -24.51
CA GLU A 9 -11.67 -14.61 -25.50
C GLU A 9 -12.40 -13.27 -25.65
N ASP A 10 -12.63 -12.59 -24.52
CA ASP A 10 -13.24 -11.25 -24.47
C ASP A 10 -12.33 -10.17 -25.08
N LEU A 11 -11.02 -10.24 -24.81
CA LEU A 11 -10.01 -9.39 -25.44
C LEU A 11 -9.95 -9.57 -26.97
N ASN A 12 -10.22 -10.77 -27.47
CA ASN A 12 -10.36 -11.05 -28.91
C ASN A 12 -9.15 -10.64 -29.77
N ASN A 13 -7.93 -10.84 -29.27
CA ASN A 13 -6.67 -10.43 -29.92
C ASN A 13 -6.53 -8.92 -30.21
N ASP A 14 -7.34 -8.09 -29.57
CA ASP A 14 -7.22 -6.63 -29.69
C ASP A 14 -6.01 -6.09 -28.90
N HIS A 15 -5.78 -4.79 -29.02
CA HIS A 15 -4.79 -4.04 -28.30
C HIS A 15 -5.08 -3.96 -26.81
N LEU A 16 -4.00 -4.05 -26.03
CA LEU A 16 -4.09 -4.07 -24.58
C LEU A 16 -3.06 -3.16 -23.93
N SER A 17 -3.33 -2.85 -22.67
CA SER A 17 -2.39 -2.23 -21.75
C SER A 17 -2.02 -3.24 -20.67
N ILE A 18 -0.77 -3.23 -20.22
CA ILE A 18 -0.35 -4.00 -19.05
C ILE A 18 -0.14 -3.08 -17.86
N LEU A 19 -0.63 -3.49 -16.70
CA LEU A 19 -0.28 -2.90 -15.41
C LEU A 19 0.47 -3.96 -14.61
N VAL A 20 1.66 -3.60 -14.14
CA VAL A 20 2.53 -4.51 -13.42
C VAL A 20 3.02 -3.85 -12.14
N ASP A 21 2.88 -4.57 -11.04
CA ASP A 21 3.29 -4.13 -9.71
C ASP A 21 4.07 -5.24 -8.99
N GLU A 22 5.11 -4.85 -8.27
CA GLU A 22 5.99 -5.75 -7.51
C GLU A 22 5.67 -5.64 -6.01
N SER A 23 5.55 -6.79 -5.35
CA SER A 23 5.41 -6.85 -3.90
C SER A 23 5.95 -8.16 -3.34
N CYS A 24 6.36 -8.10 -2.07
CA CYS A 24 6.77 -9.27 -1.31
C CYS A 24 5.57 -9.95 -0.64
N ASP A 25 5.53 -11.28 -0.62
CA ASP A 25 4.54 -12.04 0.15
C ASP A 25 4.93 -12.18 1.64
N VAL A 26 4.08 -12.85 2.43
CA VAL A 26 4.33 -13.08 3.88
C VAL A 26 5.56 -13.93 4.19
N SER A 27 6.10 -14.65 3.20
CA SER A 27 7.32 -15.44 3.29
C SER A 27 8.54 -14.70 2.74
N CYS A 28 8.42 -13.39 2.50
CA CYS A 28 9.44 -12.53 1.90
C CYS A 28 9.88 -12.98 0.50
N LYS A 29 8.97 -13.57 -0.29
CA LYS A 29 9.24 -13.86 -1.70
C LYS A 29 8.72 -12.73 -2.56
N GLU A 30 9.60 -12.19 -3.41
CA GLU A 30 9.21 -11.20 -4.40
C GLU A 30 8.28 -11.80 -5.46
N GLN A 31 7.20 -11.08 -5.73
CA GLN A 31 6.16 -11.46 -6.66
C GLN A 31 5.75 -10.26 -7.51
N MET A 32 5.34 -10.54 -8.73
CA MET A 32 4.93 -9.56 -9.71
C MET A 32 3.51 -9.87 -10.16
N ALA A 33 2.57 -8.97 -9.86
CA ALA A 33 1.19 -9.09 -10.29
C ALA A 33 1.03 -8.45 -11.67
N ILE A 34 0.29 -9.10 -12.57
CA ILE A 34 0.03 -8.61 -13.92
C ILE A 34 -1.48 -8.49 -14.15
N VAL A 35 -1.90 -7.30 -14.55
CA VAL A 35 -3.28 -6.95 -14.90
C VAL A 35 -3.31 -6.46 -16.33
N LEU A 36 -4.31 -6.91 -17.09
CA LEU A 36 -4.61 -6.40 -18.42
C LEU A 36 -5.69 -5.33 -18.33
N ARG A 37 -5.52 -4.27 -19.11
CA ARG A 37 -6.56 -3.28 -19.37
C ARG A 37 -6.82 -3.16 -20.87
N TYR A 38 -8.06 -3.40 -21.28
CA TYR A 38 -8.46 -3.42 -22.68
C TYR A 38 -9.91 -2.93 -22.83
N VAL A 39 -10.38 -2.82 -24.07
CA VAL A 39 -11.78 -2.48 -24.37
C VAL A 39 -12.47 -3.74 -24.88
N ASP A 40 -13.58 -4.13 -24.24
CA ASP A 40 -14.35 -5.29 -24.69
C ASP A 40 -15.13 -5.01 -25.99
N ARG A 41 -15.77 -6.04 -26.53
CA ARG A 41 -16.61 -5.93 -27.74
C ARG A 41 -17.80 -5.00 -27.57
N ARG A 42 -18.15 -4.61 -26.35
CA ARG A 42 -19.24 -3.67 -26.03
C ARG A 42 -18.73 -2.24 -25.90
N GLY A 43 -17.43 -2.00 -26.10
CA GLY A 43 -16.82 -0.67 -25.95
C GLY A 43 -16.55 -0.29 -24.49
N SER A 44 -16.62 -1.24 -23.55
CA SER A 44 -16.39 -1.00 -22.12
C SER A 44 -14.94 -1.22 -21.76
N VAL A 45 -14.39 -0.35 -20.91
CA VAL A 45 -13.04 -0.52 -20.37
C VAL A 45 -13.03 -1.63 -19.34
N MET A 46 -12.21 -2.64 -19.58
CA MET A 46 -12.07 -3.82 -18.74
C MET A 46 -10.69 -3.83 -18.10
N GLU A 47 -10.65 -4.06 -16.79
CA GLU A 47 -9.43 -4.37 -16.05
C GLU A 47 -9.54 -5.79 -15.50
N ARG A 48 -8.55 -6.62 -15.81
CA ARG A 48 -8.58 -8.06 -15.53
C ARG A 48 -7.23 -8.57 -15.07
N PHE A 49 -7.20 -9.06 -13.83
CA PHE A 49 -6.05 -9.76 -13.28
C PHE A 49 -5.83 -11.09 -14.02
N ILE A 50 -4.60 -11.34 -14.47
CA ILE A 50 -4.27 -12.55 -15.23
C ILE A 50 -3.29 -13.47 -14.51
N GLY A 51 -2.53 -12.96 -13.53
CA GLY A 51 -1.66 -13.82 -12.75
C GLY A 51 -0.66 -13.09 -11.87
N ILE A 52 -0.04 -13.87 -10.99
CA ILE A 52 1.12 -13.49 -10.20
C ILE A 52 2.28 -14.37 -10.64
N VAL A 53 3.44 -13.75 -10.84
CA VAL A 53 4.69 -14.42 -11.19
C VAL A 53 5.66 -14.25 -10.03
N HIS A 54 6.14 -15.36 -9.48
CA HIS A 54 7.26 -15.29 -8.55
C HIS A 54 8.53 -14.91 -9.31
N VAL A 55 9.20 -13.85 -8.86
CA VAL A 55 10.46 -13.38 -9.44
C VAL A 55 11.56 -13.53 -8.39
N ARG A 56 12.66 -14.19 -8.75
CA ARG A 56 13.79 -14.40 -7.81
C ARG A 56 14.59 -13.13 -7.60
N GLU A 57 14.60 -12.27 -8.62
CA GLU A 57 15.32 -11.01 -8.66
C GLU A 57 14.42 -9.96 -9.30
N THR A 58 14.46 -8.73 -8.79
CA THR A 58 13.70 -7.57 -9.29
C THR A 58 14.47 -6.81 -10.38
N THR A 59 15.41 -7.48 -11.06
CA THR A 59 16.13 -6.88 -12.19
C THR A 59 15.18 -6.72 -13.38
N ALA A 60 15.33 -5.64 -14.15
CA ALA A 60 14.48 -5.37 -15.31
C ALA A 60 14.37 -6.55 -16.30
N LEU A 61 15.46 -7.32 -16.47
CA LEU A 61 15.48 -8.50 -17.32
C LEU A 61 14.66 -9.66 -16.74
N SER A 62 14.78 -9.92 -15.43
CA SER A 62 13.99 -10.94 -14.72
C SER A 62 12.49 -10.63 -14.83
N LEU A 63 12.12 -9.36 -14.63
CA LEU A 63 10.74 -8.90 -14.74
C LEU A 63 10.20 -9.04 -16.16
N LYS A 64 10.97 -8.62 -17.17
CA LYS A 64 10.63 -8.82 -18.58
C LYS A 64 10.35 -10.29 -18.88
N ASN A 65 11.24 -11.18 -18.45
CA ASN A 65 11.09 -12.62 -18.70
C ASN A 65 9.84 -13.18 -18.01
N GLY A 66 9.53 -12.71 -16.79
CA GLY A 66 8.29 -13.06 -16.09
C GLY A 66 7.04 -12.62 -16.86
N ILE A 67 7.01 -11.38 -17.36
CA ILE A 67 5.89 -10.85 -18.15
C ILE A 67 5.72 -11.64 -19.45
N ILE A 68 6.79 -11.79 -20.23
CA ILE A 68 6.75 -12.52 -21.52
C ILE A 68 6.34 -13.97 -21.30
N GLY A 69 6.87 -14.61 -20.25
CA GLY A 69 6.51 -15.98 -19.88
C GLY A 69 5.02 -16.13 -19.58
N LEU A 70 4.45 -15.23 -18.78
CA LEU A 70 3.01 -15.27 -18.46
C LEU A 70 2.14 -14.98 -19.69
N LEU A 71 2.52 -14.01 -20.53
CA LEU A 71 1.80 -13.71 -21.77
C LEU A 71 1.82 -14.91 -22.73
N ALA A 72 2.98 -15.56 -22.88
CA ALA A 72 3.14 -16.74 -23.74
C ALA A 72 2.30 -17.93 -23.25
N GLN A 73 2.20 -18.16 -21.93
CA GLN A 73 1.31 -19.19 -21.35
C GLN A 73 -0.16 -18.98 -21.74
N HIS A 74 -0.54 -17.74 -22.01
CA HIS A 74 -1.88 -17.33 -22.41
C HIS A 74 -2.02 -17.06 -23.91
N SER A 75 -1.01 -17.42 -24.71
CA SER A 75 -0.97 -17.16 -26.16
C SER A 75 -1.14 -15.68 -26.54
N LEU A 76 -0.76 -14.77 -25.64
CA LEU A 76 -0.78 -13.33 -25.88
C LEU A 76 0.57 -12.88 -26.44
N SER A 77 0.53 -12.13 -27.53
CA SER A 77 1.73 -11.54 -28.12
C SER A 77 2.10 -10.23 -27.42
N PRO A 78 3.36 -10.02 -27.02
CA PRO A 78 3.82 -8.71 -26.54
C PRO A 78 3.56 -7.58 -27.54
N SER A 79 3.49 -7.88 -28.85
CA SER A 79 3.23 -6.89 -29.89
C SER A 79 1.84 -6.24 -29.84
N SER A 80 0.87 -6.84 -29.14
CA SER A 80 -0.46 -6.24 -28.93
C SER A 80 -0.47 -5.17 -27.83
N ILE A 81 0.62 -5.06 -27.05
CA ILE A 81 0.74 -4.08 -25.98
C ILE A 81 0.88 -2.68 -26.60
N ARG A 82 -0.02 -1.78 -26.24
CA ARG A 82 0.02 -0.35 -26.62
C ARG A 82 0.40 0.57 -25.47
N VAL A 83 0.19 0.11 -24.24
CA VAL A 83 0.55 0.85 -23.03
C VAL A 83 1.16 -0.10 -22.01
N GLN A 84 2.22 0.37 -21.36
CA GLN A 84 2.88 -0.32 -20.26
C GLN A 84 2.91 0.59 -19.03
N CYS A 85 2.31 0.13 -17.93
CA CYS A 85 2.19 0.87 -16.68
C CYS A 85 3.00 0.18 -15.58
N TYR A 86 3.98 0.89 -15.02
CA TYR A 86 4.87 0.40 -13.98
C TYR A 86 5.02 1.42 -12.84
N ASP A 87 5.48 0.95 -11.69
CA ASP A 87 5.93 1.83 -10.60
C ASP A 87 7.18 2.66 -10.99
N GLY A 88 7.59 3.58 -10.13
CA GLY A 88 8.69 4.52 -10.41
C GLY A 88 10.09 4.02 -10.12
N THR A 89 10.26 2.75 -9.82
CA THR A 89 11.59 2.23 -9.46
C THR A 89 12.53 2.27 -10.65
N SER A 90 13.83 2.35 -10.39
CA SER A 90 14.85 2.43 -11.45
C SER A 90 14.82 1.20 -12.37
N ASN A 91 14.50 0.03 -11.83
CA ASN A 91 14.42 -1.21 -12.60
C ASN A 91 13.18 -1.24 -13.50
N MET A 92 12.13 -0.49 -13.16
CA MET A 92 10.91 -0.39 -13.95
C MET A 92 10.98 0.72 -14.99
N GLN A 93 11.32 1.95 -14.57
CA GLN A 93 11.22 3.16 -15.39
C GLN A 93 12.56 3.72 -15.88
N GLY A 94 13.69 3.11 -15.52
CA GLY A 94 15.02 3.60 -15.89
C GLY A 94 15.28 3.66 -17.41
N ASP A 95 15.98 4.70 -17.86
CA ASP A 95 16.13 4.99 -19.30
C ASP A 95 17.24 4.20 -20.00
N ILE A 96 18.15 3.54 -19.27
CA ILE A 96 19.28 2.80 -19.85
C ILE A 96 18.98 1.29 -19.90
N ASN A 97 18.40 0.73 -18.82
CA ASN A 97 18.13 -0.70 -18.68
C ASN A 97 16.83 -0.99 -17.92
N GLY A 98 15.92 -0.02 -17.80
CA GLY A 98 14.63 -0.25 -17.15
C GLY A 98 13.71 -1.15 -17.98
N LEU A 99 12.76 -1.78 -17.30
CA LEU A 99 11.77 -2.67 -17.89
C LEU A 99 11.03 -1.99 -19.04
N LYS A 100 10.65 -0.72 -18.88
CA LYS A 100 10.10 0.17 -19.91
C LYS A 100 10.84 0.04 -21.24
N ILE A 101 12.16 0.16 -21.22
CA ILE A 101 13.00 0.15 -22.43
C ILE A 101 13.08 -1.26 -23.00
N LEU A 102 13.20 -2.27 -22.14
CA LEU A 102 13.31 -3.66 -22.57
C LEU A 102 12.02 -4.20 -23.19
N MET A 103 10.86 -3.77 -22.68
CA MET A 103 9.54 -4.12 -23.20
C MET A 103 9.18 -3.29 -24.44
N GLN A 104 9.63 -2.03 -24.53
CA GLN A 104 9.48 -1.23 -25.76
C GLN A 104 10.23 -1.81 -26.96
N LYS A 105 11.30 -2.60 -26.72
CA LYS A 105 11.96 -3.38 -27.78
C LYS A 105 11.07 -4.51 -28.32
N GLU A 106 10.23 -5.11 -27.47
CA GLU A 106 9.28 -6.17 -27.85
C GLU A 106 8.01 -5.59 -28.51
N SER A 107 7.56 -4.43 -28.04
CA SER A 107 6.46 -3.68 -28.65
C SER A 107 6.85 -2.23 -28.90
N LYS A 108 7.30 -1.95 -30.13
CA LYS A 108 7.74 -0.61 -30.54
C LYS A 108 6.66 0.46 -30.41
N GLY A 109 5.38 0.08 -30.48
CA GLY A 109 4.25 0.98 -30.33
C GLY A 109 3.74 1.16 -28.89
N ALA A 110 4.39 0.53 -27.91
CA ALA A 110 3.98 0.62 -26.51
C ALA A 110 4.48 1.91 -25.85
N HIS A 111 3.55 2.71 -25.34
CA HIS A 111 3.85 3.90 -24.55
C HIS A 111 3.99 3.52 -23.08
N SER A 112 5.04 4.01 -22.42
CA SER A 112 5.18 3.83 -20.98
C SER A 112 4.49 4.95 -20.23
N ILE A 113 3.59 4.57 -19.32
CA ILE A 113 2.93 5.46 -18.39
C ILE A 113 3.49 5.17 -17.00
N HIS A 114 3.98 6.21 -16.36
CA HIS A 114 4.44 6.13 -14.98
C HIS A 114 3.24 6.13 -14.02
N CYS A 115 3.28 5.31 -12.98
CA CYS A 115 2.21 5.21 -12.00
C CYS A 115 1.90 6.58 -11.34
N PHE A 116 0.73 7.13 -11.63
CA PHE A 116 0.31 8.43 -11.08
C PHE A 116 0.22 8.42 -9.56
N VAL A 117 -0.23 7.31 -8.96
CA VAL A 117 -0.28 7.13 -7.50
C VAL A 117 1.13 7.24 -6.92
N HIS A 118 2.14 6.65 -7.56
CA HIS A 118 3.53 6.74 -7.13
C HIS A 118 4.12 8.15 -7.35
N GLN A 119 3.71 8.88 -8.39
CA GLN A 119 4.12 10.29 -8.56
C GLN A 119 3.55 11.20 -7.48
N LEU A 120 2.24 11.06 -7.22
CA LEU A 120 1.55 11.81 -6.19
C LEU A 120 2.15 11.52 -4.82
N GLN A 121 2.41 10.24 -4.54
CA GLN A 121 3.14 9.75 -3.38
C GLN A 121 4.46 10.49 -3.17
N LEU A 122 5.35 10.46 -4.17
CA LEU A 122 6.67 11.08 -4.08
C LEU A 122 6.56 12.59 -3.89
N THR A 123 5.56 13.22 -4.51
CA THR A 123 5.28 14.64 -4.35
C THR A 123 4.89 14.96 -2.90
N PHE A 124 3.98 14.19 -2.30
CA PHE A 124 3.60 14.39 -0.90
C PHE A 124 4.77 14.22 0.06
N VAL A 125 5.58 13.17 -0.12
CA VAL A 125 6.78 12.96 0.69
C VAL A 125 7.76 14.12 0.54
N ALA A 126 8.00 14.58 -0.69
CA ALA A 126 8.92 15.69 -0.96
C ALA A 126 8.44 17.03 -0.37
N VAL A 127 7.14 17.33 -0.46
CA VAL A 127 6.55 18.54 0.11
C VAL A 127 6.54 18.48 1.63
N SER A 128 6.17 17.34 2.21
CA SER A 128 6.16 17.16 3.67
C SER A 128 7.56 17.31 4.27
N LYS A 129 8.59 16.83 3.55
CA LYS A 129 10.00 17.04 3.93
C LYS A 129 10.47 18.50 3.84
N ARG A 130 9.65 19.42 3.35
CA ARG A 130 9.97 20.86 3.31
C ARG A 130 9.17 21.70 4.31
N CYS A 131 8.28 21.08 5.08
CA CYS A 131 7.46 21.74 6.08
C CYS A 131 7.83 21.15 7.44
N ASP A 132 8.52 21.93 8.26
CA ASP A 132 9.05 21.49 9.54
C ASP A 132 7.92 21.07 10.49
N GLU A 133 6.79 21.77 10.45
CA GLU A 133 5.60 21.46 11.25
C GLU A 133 5.00 20.09 10.89
N VAL A 134 4.96 19.75 9.60
CA VAL A 134 4.48 18.44 9.14
C VAL A 134 5.48 17.35 9.53
N GLN A 135 6.79 17.61 9.46
CA GLN A 135 7.79 16.65 9.93
C GLN A 135 7.69 16.41 11.42
N GLU A 136 7.54 17.46 12.22
CA GLU A 136 7.38 17.37 13.67
C GLU A 136 6.15 16.54 14.02
N LEU A 137 5.00 16.81 13.39
CA LEU A 137 3.79 16.00 13.57
C LEU A 137 4.01 14.53 13.22
N LEU A 138 4.66 14.24 12.08
CA LEU A 138 4.96 12.88 11.65
C LEU A 138 5.86 12.14 12.67
N LEU A 139 6.86 12.83 13.21
CA LEU A 139 7.77 12.29 14.22
C LEU A 139 7.02 12.00 15.52
N VAL A 140 6.23 12.95 16.03
CA VAL A 140 5.45 12.78 17.27
C VAL A 140 4.50 11.59 17.14
N VAL A 141 3.72 11.52 16.05
CA VAL A 141 2.79 10.40 15.83
C VAL A 141 3.53 9.07 15.71
N SER A 142 4.62 9.01 14.95
CA SER A 142 5.42 7.79 14.82
C SER A 142 6.00 7.33 16.16
N ASP A 143 6.51 8.27 16.97
CA ASP A 143 7.07 7.99 18.28
C ASP A 143 6.04 7.47 19.28
N ILE A 144 4.85 8.09 19.32
CA ILE A 144 3.75 7.62 20.16
C ILE A 144 3.33 6.21 19.73
N LEU A 145 3.12 5.97 18.44
CA LEU A 145 2.77 4.64 17.92
C LEU A 145 3.85 3.59 18.21
N ASN A 146 5.13 3.98 18.17
CA ASN A 146 6.25 3.12 18.55
C ASN A 146 6.26 2.82 20.05
N MET A 147 5.97 3.81 20.90
CA MET A 147 5.85 3.64 22.34
C MET A 147 4.72 2.65 22.68
N MET A 148 3.54 2.80 22.07
CA MET A 148 2.41 1.87 22.22
C MET A 148 2.76 0.48 21.70
N GLY A 149 3.36 0.43 20.51
CA GLY A 149 3.68 -0.82 19.84
C GLY A 149 4.86 -1.60 20.44
N SER A 150 5.63 -1.01 21.35
CA SER A 150 6.85 -1.62 21.90
C SER A 150 6.62 -2.67 22.99
N SER A 151 5.41 -2.78 23.52
CA SER A 151 5.05 -3.75 24.56
C SER A 151 3.73 -4.44 24.26
N PHE A 152 3.68 -5.77 24.42
CA PHE A 152 2.42 -6.52 24.32
C PHE A 152 1.38 -6.02 25.31
N LYS A 153 1.78 -5.66 26.54
CA LYS A 153 0.89 -5.12 27.58
C LYS A 153 0.20 -3.83 27.12
N ARG A 154 0.96 -2.90 26.54
CA ARG A 154 0.43 -1.61 26.05
C ARG A 154 -0.52 -1.80 24.88
N ARG A 155 -0.25 -2.77 24.02
CA ARG A 155 -1.15 -3.12 22.91
C ARG A 155 -2.47 -3.69 23.42
N ASP A 156 -2.42 -4.51 24.46
CA ASP A 156 -3.64 -5.06 25.06
C ASP A 156 -4.43 -3.97 25.81
N GLU A 157 -3.76 -3.11 26.59
CA GLU A 157 -4.40 -1.94 27.23
C GLU A 157 -5.08 -1.02 26.21
N LEU A 158 -4.43 -0.77 25.05
CA LEU A 158 -5.00 0.04 23.98
C LEU A 158 -6.25 -0.61 23.37
N ARG A 159 -6.26 -1.94 23.20
CA ARG A 159 -7.42 -2.69 22.67
C ARG A 159 -8.58 -2.68 23.65
N GLU A 160 -8.29 -2.82 24.93
CA GLU A 160 -9.28 -2.79 26.00
C GLU A 160 -9.96 -1.42 26.05
N SER A 161 -9.18 -0.33 26.12
CA SER A 161 -9.72 1.04 26.09
C SER A 161 -10.51 1.32 24.81
N GLN A 162 -10.01 0.91 23.63
CA GLN A 162 -10.76 1.02 22.37
C GLN A 162 -12.11 0.28 22.43
N ALA A 163 -12.14 -0.93 22.98
CA ALA A 163 -13.36 -1.73 23.07
C ALA A 163 -14.39 -1.09 24.02
N GLU A 164 -13.93 -0.53 25.15
CA GLU A 164 -14.78 0.16 26.12
C GLU A 164 -15.46 1.40 25.51
N GLU A 165 -14.72 2.20 24.74
CA GLU A 165 -15.29 3.37 24.06
C GLU A 165 -16.36 3.00 23.03
N ILE A 166 -16.08 1.97 22.22
CA ILE A 166 -17.05 1.45 21.23
C ILE A 166 -18.30 0.95 21.95
N GLU A 167 -18.16 0.21 23.06
CA GLU A 167 -19.29 -0.27 23.85
C GLU A 167 -20.11 0.89 24.43
N GLU A 168 -19.44 1.93 24.94
CA GLU A 168 -20.12 3.10 25.46
C GLU A 168 -20.88 3.88 24.38
N ALA A 169 -20.27 4.11 23.22
CA ALA A 169 -20.90 4.80 22.10
C ALA A 169 -22.09 3.99 21.54
N LEU A 170 -22.00 2.66 21.49
CA LEU A 170 -23.12 1.77 21.17
C LEU A 170 -24.26 1.91 22.19
N ARG A 171 -23.93 1.94 23.49
CA ARG A 171 -24.93 2.12 24.57
C ARG A 171 -25.63 3.47 24.50
N LYS A 172 -24.92 4.53 24.08
CA LYS A 172 -25.48 5.88 23.84
C LYS A 172 -26.29 5.98 22.55
N GLY A 173 -26.24 4.96 21.69
CA GLY A 173 -26.90 4.96 20.39
C GLY A 173 -26.20 5.84 19.35
N GLU A 174 -24.92 6.17 19.56
CA GLU A 174 -24.10 6.97 18.66
C GLU A 174 -23.52 6.13 17.51
N LEU A 175 -23.40 4.82 17.72
CA LEU A 175 -22.92 3.85 16.73
C LEU A 175 -24.00 2.82 16.39
N GLU A 176 -23.99 2.37 15.14
CA GLU A 176 -24.82 1.26 14.68
C GLU A 176 -24.05 -0.07 14.74
N ILE A 177 -24.79 -1.17 14.88
CA ILE A 177 -24.26 -2.53 14.83
C ILE A 177 -24.41 -3.05 13.40
N GLY A 178 -23.32 -3.48 12.78
CA GLY A 178 -23.33 -4.00 11.42
C GLY A 178 -22.08 -4.80 11.07
N ARG A 179 -22.18 -5.67 10.07
CA ARG A 179 -21.04 -6.48 9.63
C ARG A 179 -19.96 -5.55 9.07
N GLY A 180 -18.79 -5.56 9.72
CA GLY A 180 -17.64 -4.74 9.32
C GLY A 180 -17.57 -3.36 9.96
N LEU A 181 -18.56 -2.99 10.79
CA LEU A 181 -18.52 -1.76 11.59
C LEU A 181 -17.74 -1.98 12.88
N ASN A 182 -17.16 -0.90 13.42
CA ASN A 182 -16.54 -0.84 14.75
C ASN A 182 -15.46 -1.93 14.98
N GLN A 183 -14.66 -2.23 13.96
CA GLN A 183 -13.57 -3.20 14.06
C GLN A 183 -12.40 -2.65 14.89
N GLU A 184 -11.68 -3.55 15.56
CA GLU A 184 -10.40 -3.24 16.21
C GLU A 184 -9.47 -2.52 15.22
N LEU A 185 -8.92 -1.38 15.64
CA LEU A 185 -8.00 -0.61 14.83
C LEU A 185 -6.57 -0.97 15.21
N GLY A 186 -5.75 -1.26 14.21
CA GLY A 186 -4.34 -1.55 14.43
C GLY A 186 -3.49 -0.28 14.54
N LEU A 187 -2.35 -0.40 15.23
CA LEU A 187 -1.22 0.54 15.15
C LEU A 187 -0.59 0.47 13.75
N ALA A 188 -1.24 1.08 12.77
CA ALA A 188 -0.75 1.13 11.40
C ALA A 188 0.49 2.02 11.36
N ARG A 189 1.67 1.42 11.17
CA ARG A 189 2.90 2.20 10.98
C ARG A 189 2.95 2.73 9.56
N ALA A 190 3.19 4.02 9.47
CA ALA A 190 3.51 4.66 8.21
C ALA A 190 4.89 4.17 7.71
N GLY A 191 4.97 3.80 6.45
CA GLY A 191 6.22 3.53 5.74
C GLY A 191 6.51 4.63 4.74
N ASP A 192 7.74 5.12 4.73
CA ASP A 192 8.22 6.21 3.87
C ASP A 192 7.94 5.99 2.37
N THR A 193 7.85 4.72 1.95
CA THR A 193 7.63 4.33 0.56
C THR A 193 6.15 4.37 0.14
N ARG A 194 5.20 4.54 1.07
CA ARG A 194 3.75 4.45 0.82
C ARG A 194 2.95 5.41 1.72
N TRP A 195 2.62 6.62 1.27
CA TRP A 195 1.80 7.68 1.92
C TRP A 195 0.38 7.23 2.20
N GLY A 196 -0.15 6.29 1.41
CA GLY A 196 -1.40 5.61 1.79
C GLY A 196 -1.33 5.00 3.19
N SER A 197 -0.15 4.56 3.64
CA SER A 197 0.07 4.11 5.01
C SER A 197 0.13 5.26 6.03
N HIS A 198 0.61 6.45 5.64
CA HIS A 198 0.54 7.65 6.49
C HIS A 198 -0.92 8.06 6.71
N PHE A 199 -1.73 8.12 5.66
CA PHE A 199 -3.17 8.42 5.80
C PHE A 199 -3.86 7.41 6.74
N LYS A 200 -3.62 6.11 6.54
CA LYS A 200 -4.18 5.08 7.42
C LYS A 200 -3.66 5.21 8.87
N SER A 201 -2.38 5.51 9.04
CA SER A 201 -1.75 5.74 10.35
C SER A 201 -2.41 6.91 11.07
N PHE A 202 -2.59 8.05 10.40
CA PHE A 202 -3.24 9.23 10.98
C PHE A 202 -4.71 8.99 11.27
N ASN A 203 -5.44 8.37 10.34
CA ASN A 203 -6.85 8.08 10.55
C ASN A 203 -7.05 7.16 11.76
N ASN A 204 -6.25 6.11 11.88
CA ASN A 204 -6.28 5.23 13.05
C ASN A 204 -5.85 5.98 14.32
N PHE A 205 -4.85 6.84 14.26
CA PHE A 205 -4.40 7.65 15.41
C PHE A 205 -5.52 8.58 15.91
N ILE A 206 -6.23 9.26 15.00
CA ILE A 206 -7.36 10.15 15.35
C ILE A 206 -8.52 9.35 15.95
N LEU A 207 -8.85 8.19 15.36
CA LEU A 207 -9.94 7.34 15.84
C LEU A 207 -9.63 6.64 17.16
N MET A 208 -8.34 6.51 17.51
CA MET A 208 -7.88 5.93 18.78
C MET A 208 -7.23 7.00 19.67
N PHE A 209 -7.60 8.28 19.50
CA PHE A 209 -6.92 9.35 20.22
C PHE A 209 -7.10 9.19 21.74
N ASP A 210 -8.34 9.04 22.20
CA ASP A 210 -8.66 8.90 23.62
C ASP A 210 -8.02 7.62 24.22
N PRO A 211 -8.08 6.42 23.58
CA PRO A 211 -7.36 5.25 24.05
C PRO A 211 -5.84 5.40 24.10
N ILE A 212 -5.26 6.18 23.18
CA ILE A 212 -3.83 6.51 23.21
C ILE A 212 -3.50 7.37 24.43
N ILE A 213 -4.35 8.34 24.77
CA ILE A 213 -4.17 9.19 25.96
C ILE A 213 -4.23 8.33 27.23
N ASP A 214 -5.21 7.43 27.36
CA ASP A 214 -5.34 6.53 28.52
C ASP A 214 -4.06 5.71 28.75
N VAL A 215 -3.51 5.14 27.68
CA VAL A 215 -2.28 4.35 27.78
C VAL A 215 -1.06 5.24 28.07
N LEU A 216 -0.99 6.45 27.52
CA LEU A 216 0.07 7.41 27.88
C LEU A 216 0.04 7.76 29.37
N ASP A 217 -1.15 8.02 29.92
CA ASP A 217 -1.32 8.30 31.35
C ASP A 217 -0.93 7.10 32.22
N ALA A 218 -1.32 5.88 31.81
CA ALA A 218 -0.89 4.66 32.49
C ALA A 218 0.64 4.49 32.48
N ILE A 219 1.32 4.84 31.37
CA ILE A 219 2.79 4.84 31.27
C ILE A 219 3.40 5.86 32.24
N VAL A 220 2.84 7.06 32.33
CA VAL A 220 3.32 8.11 33.24
C VAL A 220 3.34 7.66 34.70
N VAL A 221 2.41 6.80 35.10
CA VAL A 221 2.33 6.25 36.47
C VAL A 221 3.26 5.04 36.63
N ASN A 222 3.23 4.10 35.69
CA ASN A 222 3.71 2.74 35.90
C ASN A 222 5.08 2.41 35.26
N ALA A 223 5.55 3.21 34.30
CA ALA A 223 6.76 2.87 33.53
C ALA A 223 8.09 3.28 34.19
N ARG A 224 9.21 2.98 33.52
CA ARG A 224 10.55 3.44 33.92
C ARG A 224 10.70 4.94 33.70
N PHE A 225 11.64 5.57 34.41
CA PHE A 225 11.81 7.03 34.40
C PHE A 225 11.93 7.64 32.99
N GLU A 226 12.71 7.03 32.10
CA GLU A 226 12.89 7.51 30.73
C GLU A 226 11.57 7.50 29.92
N GLU A 227 10.80 6.43 30.02
CA GLU A 227 9.51 6.30 29.33
C GLU A 227 8.47 7.26 29.92
N LYS A 228 8.48 7.45 31.24
CA LYS A 228 7.65 8.45 31.94
C LYS A 228 7.93 9.86 31.42
N CYS A 229 9.20 10.23 31.28
CA CYS A 229 9.58 11.55 30.75
C CYS A 229 9.08 11.75 29.32
N LYS A 230 9.22 10.74 28.46
CA LYS A 230 8.72 10.80 27.08
C LYS A 230 7.20 10.91 27.02
N ALA A 231 6.47 10.07 27.75
CA ALA A 231 5.00 10.11 27.79
C ALA A 231 4.48 11.46 28.30
N LYS A 232 5.08 12.02 29.36
CA LYS A 232 4.77 13.38 29.85
C LYS A 232 5.09 14.47 28.82
N GLY A 233 6.10 14.25 27.98
CA GLY A 233 6.42 15.13 26.87
C GLY A 233 5.30 15.11 25.84
N TYR A 234 4.94 13.92 25.35
CA TYR A 234 3.88 13.77 24.35
C TYR A 234 2.55 14.34 24.82
N LEU A 235 2.10 14.03 26.05
CA LEU A 235 0.85 14.56 26.63
C LEU A 235 0.77 16.09 26.74
N LYS A 236 1.88 16.82 26.62
CA LYS A 236 1.88 18.29 26.59
C LYS A 236 1.73 18.86 25.19
N HIS A 237 1.94 18.03 24.17
CA HIS A 237 2.00 18.41 22.76
C HIS A 237 0.86 17.82 21.93
N VAL A 238 0.13 16.82 22.46
CA VAL A 238 -1.08 16.26 21.86
C VAL A 238 -2.34 16.80 22.53
#